data_AF-A0A4R9PDT9-F1
#
_entry.id   AF-A0A4R9PDT9-F1
#
_cell.length_a   1.000
_cell.length_b   1.000
_cell.length_c   1.000
_cell.angle_alpha   90.00
_cell.angle_beta   90.00
_cell.angle_gamma   90.00
#
_symmetry.space_group_name_H-M   'P 1'
#
loop_
_entity.id
_entity.type
_entity.pdbx_description
1 polymer ?
#
loop_
_entity_poly.entity_id
_entity_poly.type
_entity_poly.pdbx_seq_one_letter_code
_entity_poly.pdbx_strand_id
1 'polypeptide(L)'
;YGYAVTSGALPAGMTLSGTGLLSGTPTTQGTFAFSVTATASAGTPLTGTASYSISVAAPTITVTNVPSAAAINTPYSFTLTASGGNGPYSFALDAGTTLPTGLVLASN
;
A
#
# COMPACT_ATOMS: atom_id res chain seq x y z
N TYR A 1 3.02 -2.82 -34.56
CA TYR A 1 2.37 -1.81 -33.70
C TYR A 1 3.05 -1.83 -32.35
N GLY A 2 3.12 -0.69 -31.66
CA GLY A 2 3.80 -0.55 -30.37
C GLY A 2 3.00 0.32 -29.41
N TYR A 3 3.15 0.08 -28.11
CA TYR A 3 2.52 0.86 -27.05
C TYR A 3 3.59 1.50 -26.16
N ALA A 4 3.37 2.76 -25.78
CA ALA A 4 4.25 3.48 -24.87
C ALA A 4 3.44 4.39 -23.94
N VAL A 5 3.91 4.54 -22.70
CA VAL A 5 3.40 5.58 -21.80
C VAL A 5 3.99 6.92 -22.25
N THR A 6 3.13 7.89 -22.55
CA THR A 6 3.53 9.19 -23.11
C THR A 6 3.28 10.36 -22.18
N SER A 7 2.47 10.17 -21.13
CA SER A 7 2.25 11.15 -20.06
C SER A 7 1.89 10.46 -18.75
N GLY A 8 2.18 11.11 -17.63
CA GLY A 8 1.98 10.56 -16.29
C GLY A 8 2.98 9.45 -15.95
N ALA A 9 2.64 8.63 -14.96
CA ALA A 9 3.48 7.55 -14.49
C ALA A 9 2.63 6.32 -14.11
N LEU A 10 3.19 5.14 -14.36
CA LEU A 10 2.64 3.90 -13.82
C LEU A 10 2.95 3.81 -12.32
N PRO A 11 2.14 3.09 -11.53
CA PRO A 11 2.50 2.75 -10.16
C PRO A 11 3.88 2.09 -10.08
N ALA A 12 4.64 2.38 -9.04
CA ALA A 12 5.94 1.74 -8.80
C ALA A 12 5.79 0.21 -8.79
N GLY A 13 6.62 -0.50 -9.54
CA GLY A 13 6.54 -1.97 -9.70
C GLY A 13 5.65 -2.45 -10.85
N MET A 14 5.01 -1.53 -11.60
CA MET A 14 4.29 -1.85 -12.84
C MET A 14 5.06 -1.41 -14.10
N THR A 15 4.84 -2.13 -15.19
CA THR A 15 5.46 -1.85 -16.51
C THR A 15 4.47 -2.08 -17.64
N LEU A 16 4.59 -1.29 -18.71
CA LEU A 16 3.86 -1.50 -19.97
C LEU A 16 4.83 -2.07 -21.00
N SER A 17 4.52 -3.23 -21.56
CA SER A 17 5.29 -3.81 -22.66
C SER A 17 4.98 -3.11 -23.99
N GLY A 18 5.91 -3.22 -24.94
CA GLY A 18 5.68 -2.73 -26.31
C GLY A 18 4.51 -3.42 -27.03
N THR A 19 4.03 -4.57 -26.54
CA THR A 19 2.84 -5.27 -27.05
C THR A 19 1.54 -4.83 -26.38
N GLY A 20 1.60 -3.92 -25.41
CA GLY A 20 0.42 -3.38 -24.70
C GLY A 20 0.05 -4.15 -23.44
N LEU A 21 0.88 -5.11 -22.99
CA LEU A 21 0.66 -5.80 -21.73
C LEU A 21 1.11 -4.90 -20.58
N LEU A 22 0.17 -4.56 -19.69
CA LEU A 22 0.45 -3.89 -18.43
C LEU A 22 0.55 -4.94 -17.32
N SER A 23 1.71 -5.07 -16.68
CA SER A 23 1.96 -6.11 -15.67
C SER A 23 2.95 -5.66 -14.58
N GLY A 24 2.97 -6.39 -13.47
CA GLY A 24 3.83 -6.15 -12.32
C GLY A 24 3.07 -6.19 -11.00
N THR A 25 3.71 -5.76 -9.92
CA THR A 25 3.15 -5.70 -8.56
C THR A 25 3.31 -4.30 -8.01
N PRO A 26 2.22 -3.50 -7.89
CA PRO A 26 2.29 -2.17 -7.33
C PRO A 26 2.82 -2.17 -5.89
N THR A 27 3.77 -1.29 -5.57
CA THR A 27 4.36 -1.19 -4.22
C THR A 27 4.01 0.09 -3.47
N THR A 28 3.37 1.05 -4.14
CA THR A 28 2.98 2.35 -3.55
C THR A 28 1.49 2.55 -3.70
N GLN A 29 0.81 2.84 -2.59
CA GLN A 29 -0.62 3.19 -2.61
C GLN A 29 -0.85 4.56 -3.27
N GLY A 30 -2.03 4.74 -3.84
CA GLY A 30 -2.44 6.00 -4.45
C GLY A 30 -3.10 5.82 -5.80
N THR A 31 -3.51 6.95 -6.39
CA THR A 31 -4.09 6.99 -7.73
C THR A 31 -3.06 7.50 -8.72
N PHE A 32 -2.78 6.69 -9.74
CA PHE A 32 -1.79 6.97 -10.78
C PHE A 32 -2.50 7.15 -12.12
N ALA A 33 -2.46 8.38 -12.66
CA ALA A 33 -2.99 8.70 -13.97
C ALA A 33 -1.85 8.68 -15.01
N PHE A 34 -2.10 8.06 -16.16
CA PHE A 34 -1.14 7.98 -17.26
C PHE A 34 -1.86 7.89 -18.61
N SER A 35 -1.18 8.33 -19.67
CA SER A 35 -1.66 8.19 -21.04
C SER A 35 -0.80 7.20 -21.80
N VAL A 36 -1.44 6.33 -22.58
CA VAL A 36 -0.79 5.36 -23.46
C VAL A 36 -1.02 5.79 -24.90
N THR A 37 0.05 5.84 -25.68
CA THR A 37 0.00 6.03 -27.12
C THR A 37 0.29 4.71 -27.81
N ALA A 38 -0.64 4.28 -28.66
CA ALA A 38 -0.46 3.17 -29.59
C ALA A 38 0.06 3.72 -30.93
N THR A 39 1.05 3.06 -31.51
CA THR A 39 1.65 3.41 -32.82
C THR A 39 1.52 2.23 -33.77
N ALA A 40 0.87 2.42 -34.91
CA ALA A 40 0.86 1.44 -36.00
C ALA A 40 2.13 1.58 -36.85
N SER A 41 2.79 0.47 -37.14
CA SER A 41 4.08 0.44 -37.86
C SER A 41 3.95 0.06 -39.35
N ALA A 42 2.73 -0.17 -39.83
CA ALA A 42 2.48 -0.50 -41.24
C ALA A 42 2.23 0.80 -42.03
N GLY A 43 3.14 1.13 -42.96
CA GLY A 43 3.04 2.35 -43.79
C GLY A 43 3.36 3.63 -43.01
N THR A 44 2.61 4.71 -43.24
CA THR A 44 2.74 5.96 -42.49
C THR A 44 2.39 5.72 -41.02
N PRO A 45 3.25 6.09 -40.05
CA PRO A 45 2.97 5.88 -38.64
C PRO A 45 1.69 6.59 -38.21
N LEU A 46 0.67 5.82 -37.83
CA LEU A 46 -0.56 6.32 -37.23
C LEU A 46 -0.47 6.14 -35.73
N THR A 47 -0.88 7.16 -34.97
CA THR A 47 -0.90 7.12 -33.51
C THR A 47 -2.30 7.38 -32.96
N GLY A 48 -2.61 6.76 -31.84
CA GLY A 48 -3.80 7.03 -31.05
C GLY A 48 -3.46 7.03 -29.57
N THR A 49 -4.03 7.96 -28.80
CA THR A 49 -3.73 8.14 -27.38
C THR A 49 -4.98 7.97 -26.53
N ALA A 50 -4.86 7.27 -25.41
CA ALA A 50 -5.91 7.11 -24.42
C ALA A 50 -5.36 7.35 -23.01
N SER A 51 -6.19 7.92 -22.14
CA SER A 51 -5.84 8.20 -20.74
C SER A 51 -6.46 7.14 -19.83
N TYR A 52 -5.69 6.71 -18.84
CA TYR A 52 -6.04 5.68 -17.88
C TYR A 52 -5.69 6.11 -16.46
N SER A 53 -6.34 5.47 -15.48
CA SER A 53 -6.04 5.65 -14.07
C SER A 53 -6.03 4.30 -13.35
N ILE A 54 -5.01 4.05 -12.52
CA ILE A 54 -4.95 2.91 -11.61
C ILE A 54 -5.02 3.40 -10.17
N SER A 55 -5.93 2.82 -9.39
CA SER A 55 -6.02 3.05 -7.94
C SER A 55 -5.40 1.86 -7.20
N VAL A 56 -4.31 2.11 -6.47
CA VAL A 56 -3.67 1.13 -5.60
C VAL A 56 -4.10 1.43 -4.16
N ALA A 57 -4.87 0.51 -3.58
CA ALA A 57 -5.34 0.64 -2.20
C ALA A 57 -4.19 0.42 -1.20
N ALA A 58 -4.27 1.11 -0.07
CA ALA A 58 -3.43 0.78 1.08
C ALA A 58 -3.75 -0.64 1.57
N PRO A 59 -2.76 -1.43 1.98
CA PRO A 59 -3.04 -2.69 2.64
C PRO A 59 -3.66 -2.43 4.02
N THR A 60 -4.63 -3.25 4.41
CA THR A 60 -5.24 -3.18 5.75
C THR A 60 -4.26 -3.69 6.80
N ILE A 61 -4.14 -2.98 7.92
CA ILE A 61 -3.39 -3.40 9.11
C ILE A 61 -4.39 -3.62 10.24
N THR A 62 -4.26 -4.74 10.96
CA THR A 62 -5.16 -5.10 12.05
C THR A 62 -4.36 -5.55 13.27
N VAL A 63 -4.72 -5.07 14.47
CA VAL A 63 -4.21 -5.61 15.75
C VAL A 63 -4.86 -6.97 15.97
N THR A 64 -4.06 -8.02 16.13
CA THR A 64 -4.52 -9.41 16.06
C THR A 64 -4.76 -10.06 17.41
N ASN A 65 -4.46 -9.37 18.50
CA ASN A 65 -4.61 -9.92 19.85
C ASN A 65 -5.23 -8.93 20.83
N VAL A 66 -5.84 -9.48 21.86
CA VAL A 66 -6.52 -8.74 22.93
C VAL A 66 -5.76 -8.96 24.23
N PRO A 67 -5.50 -7.90 25.02
CA PRO A 67 -4.88 -8.03 26.34
C PRO A 67 -5.66 -8.99 27.25
N SER A 68 -4.95 -9.85 27.98
CA SER A 68 -5.56 -10.70 29.01
C SER A 68 -5.95 -9.90 30.25
N ALA A 69 -6.84 -10.44 31.09
CA ALA A 69 -7.24 -9.81 32.34
C ALA A 69 -6.04 -9.68 33.31
N ALA A 70 -5.86 -8.50 33.89
CA ALA A 70 -4.89 -8.25 34.95
C ALA A 70 -5.52 -8.46 36.34
N ALA A 71 -4.71 -8.79 37.33
CA ALA A 71 -5.12 -8.93 38.73
C ALA A 71 -4.40 -7.91 39.62
N ILE A 72 -5.06 -7.49 40.71
CA ILE A 72 -4.49 -6.56 41.68
C ILE A 72 -3.21 -7.17 42.30
N ASN A 73 -2.16 -6.36 42.42
CA ASN A 73 -0.85 -6.73 42.99
C ASN A 73 -0.11 -7.87 42.27
N THR A 74 -0.46 -8.17 41.02
CA THR A 74 0.22 -9.18 40.20
C THR A 74 0.96 -8.51 39.04
N PRO A 75 2.24 -8.84 38.78
CA PRO A 75 2.94 -8.36 37.59
C PRO A 75 2.18 -8.73 36.31
N TYR A 76 2.08 -7.77 35.39
CA TYR A 76 1.38 -7.94 34.12
C TYR A 76 2.28 -7.55 32.96
N SER A 77 2.35 -8.41 31.95
CA SER A 77 3.06 -8.15 30.70
C SER A 77 2.25 -8.71 29.55
N PHE A 78 2.12 -7.92 28.47
CA PHE A 78 1.41 -8.31 27.26
C PHE A 78 2.09 -7.69 26.05
N THR A 79 2.27 -8.47 24.99
CA THR A 79 2.89 -8.01 23.75
C THR A 79 1.82 -7.86 22.67
N LEU A 80 1.64 -6.65 22.15
CA LEU A 80 0.74 -6.40 21.02
C LEU A 80 1.29 -7.02 19.73
N THR A 81 0.40 -7.54 18.91
CA THR A 81 0.72 -8.09 17.59
C THR A 81 -0.20 -7.47 16.54
N ALA A 82 0.35 -7.26 15.35
CA ALA A 82 -0.40 -6.75 14.20
C ALA A 82 -0.07 -7.59 12.97
N SER A 83 -1.02 -7.64 12.04
CA SER A 83 -0.89 -8.34 10.77
C SER A 83 -1.47 -7.51 9.63
N GLY A 84 -1.05 -7.84 8.40
CA GLY A 84 -1.41 -7.13 7.18
C GLY A 84 -0.46 -5.97 6.87
N GLY A 85 -0.42 -5.57 5.60
CA GLY A 85 0.53 -4.55 5.12
C GLY A 85 1.99 -4.96 5.22
N ASN A 86 2.86 -3.95 5.18
CA ASN A 86 4.30 -4.11 5.32
C ASN A 86 4.72 -3.55 6.68
N GLY A 87 5.36 -4.37 7.52
CA GLY A 87 5.97 -3.91 8.77
C GLY A 87 7.25 -3.10 8.52
N PRO A 88 7.89 -2.56 9.58
CA PRO A 88 7.61 -2.78 11.02
C PRO A 88 6.40 -2.01 11.54
N TYR A 89 5.72 -2.55 12.58
CA TYR A 89 4.53 -1.94 13.18
C TYR A 89 4.88 -1.13 14.43
N SER A 90 4.28 0.06 14.57
CA SER A 90 4.30 0.87 15.79
C SER A 90 2.92 0.87 16.43
N PHE A 91 2.91 0.88 17.76
CA PHE A 91 1.68 0.88 18.56
C PHE A 91 1.64 2.13 19.41
N ALA A 92 0.47 2.74 19.50
CA ALA A 92 0.19 3.89 20.35
C ALA A 92 -1.18 3.73 20.99
N LEU A 93 -1.39 4.46 22.08
CA LEU A 93 -2.70 4.62 22.70
C LEU A 93 -3.51 5.65 21.91
N ASP A 94 -4.82 5.43 21.82
CA ASP A 94 -5.73 6.42 21.24
C ASP A 94 -5.68 7.71 22.05
N ALA A 95 -5.86 8.84 21.37
CA ALA A 95 -5.84 10.15 22.01
C ALA A 95 -6.86 10.22 23.15
N GLY A 96 -6.38 10.59 24.34
CA GLY A 96 -7.20 10.67 25.55
C GLY A 96 -7.37 9.36 26.32
N THR A 97 -6.74 8.26 25.88
CA THR A 97 -6.71 7.01 26.66
C THR A 97 -5.46 6.94 27.53
N THR A 98 -5.63 6.45 28.76
CA THR A 98 -4.53 6.24 29.72
C THR A 98 -4.53 4.80 30.19
N LEU A 99 -3.35 4.21 30.33
CA LEU A 99 -3.23 2.93 31.00
C LEU A 99 -3.46 3.10 32.52
N PRO A 100 -3.98 2.08 33.20
CA PRO A 100 -4.04 2.08 34.66
C PRO A 100 -2.67 2.35 35.29
N THR A 101 -2.67 2.98 36.46
CA THR A 101 -1.42 3.32 37.18
C THR A 101 -0.52 2.09 37.32
N GLY A 102 0.75 2.25 36.94
CA GLY A 102 1.75 1.17 36.99
C GLY A 102 1.88 0.36 35.68
N LEU A 103 1.01 0.57 34.69
CA LEU A 103 1.15 0.02 33.34
C LEU A 103 1.73 1.07 32.39
N VAL A 104 2.63 0.62 31.51
CA VAL A 104 3.21 1.44 30.45
C VAL A 104 3.13 0.70 29.12
N LEU A 105 2.89 1.45 28.04
CA LEU A 105 3.10 0.93 26.70
C LEU A 105 4.59 1.11 26.39
N ALA A 106 5.33 0.00 26.33
CA ALA A 106 6.71 0.05 25.87
C ALA A 106 6.74 0.33 24.36
N SER A 107 7.66 1.17 23.92
CA SER A 107 8.01 1.26 22.50
C SER A 107 8.62 -0.08 22.08
N ASN A 108 8.28 -0.55 20.88
CA ASN A 108 9.03 -1.63 20.21
C ASN A 108 10.39 -1.12 19.74
#